data_AF-A0A7V1SAS1-F1
#
_entry.id   AF-A0A7V1SAS1-F1
#
_cell.length_a   1.000
_cell.length_b   1.000
_cell.length_c   1.000
_cell.angle_alpha   90.00
_cell.angle_beta   90.00
_cell.angle_gamma   90.00
#
_symmetry.space_group_name_H-M   'P 1'
#
loop_
_entity.id
_entity.type
_entity.pdbx_description
1 polymer ?
#
loop_
_entity_poly.entity_id
_entity_poly.type
_entity_poly.pdbx_seq_one_letter_code
_entity_poly.pdbx_strand_id
1 'polypeptide(L)'
;MIEEYQIFSGAITDRGLNERRVQNEDSYLELPEYGIFAVADGVGGAQAGEVASKMAIEILAEAFVNLKSHDDAEEIMKEAIKKANAAVYQMSKELPQLSSMATTIVALHVKNNIATIGHVGDSRLYRLDPRGNFFRETQDHSVVEEEVRAGRMTLAQAANHPSRNVISRAIGAERDVDIDLKTIMIEPNTTFLLCSDGVTCHIEDYELRELLLDNSDPKQVCEKIKQICYRRGAEDNLTAIVVKVAVQKQAADEEETISSAKTASADSSSLELATQELKVSSATTNSEQHNESPEKEAISSDKSSSVRIEKQPVDQVSEPISEQKTSVLSKIFWSLLLVALGVILGAVIYHFALLRYGKLEVNTARSDLPPSDLPPSDMPRPSLESTEKVEIPNIEYVSFEDNRRNVDKDPNRYIELSRGQAETPEDFYLLGRAYFLTGKYLQAKEAFEKAKTQLDKAKQVNKPTLETELAIGLAIVENAIARREFINQKSLMTGISNSESNVSTQVPRNGQ
;
A
#
# COMPACT_ATOMS: atom_id res chain seq x y z
N MET A 1 35.43 -14.41 5.57
CA MET A 1 34.73 -13.21 5.11
C MET A 1 33.32 -13.28 5.66
N ILE A 2 32.97 -12.45 6.65
CA ILE A 2 31.57 -12.23 7.00
C ILE A 2 31.13 -11.11 6.06
N GLU A 3 30.16 -11.37 5.19
CA GLU A 3 29.59 -10.33 4.34
C GLU A 3 28.64 -9.49 5.19
N GLU A 4 29.04 -8.26 5.49
CA GLU A 4 28.24 -7.31 6.26
C GLU A 4 27.33 -6.55 5.31
N TYR A 5 26.04 -6.90 5.32
CA TYR A 5 25.02 -6.31 4.45
C TYR A 5 24.65 -4.92 4.96
N GLN A 6 24.71 -3.92 4.09
CA GLN A 6 24.30 -2.54 4.37
C GLN A 6 23.08 -2.19 3.52
N ILE A 7 22.11 -1.51 4.12
CA ILE A 7 20.90 -1.08 3.43
C ILE A 7 20.91 0.44 3.29
N PHE A 8 20.79 0.92 2.06
CA PHE A 8 20.59 2.33 1.73
C PHE A 8 19.18 2.50 1.19
N SER A 9 18.43 3.46 1.71
CA SER A 9 17.05 3.68 1.30
C SER A 9 16.73 5.16 1.09
N GLY A 10 15.63 5.38 0.37
CA GLY A 10 14.98 6.67 0.29
C GLY A 10 13.51 6.48 -0.05
N ALA A 11 12.65 7.22 0.64
CA ALA A 11 11.23 7.30 0.33
C ALA A 11 10.82 8.67 -0.24
N ILE A 12 9.71 8.69 -0.97
CA ILE A 12 8.93 9.88 -1.29
C ILE A 12 7.44 9.55 -1.15
N THR A 13 6.66 10.49 -0.65
CA THR A 13 5.19 10.43 -0.71
C THR A 13 4.66 11.84 -1.03
N ASP A 14 3.61 11.92 -1.81
CA ASP A 14 2.91 13.17 -2.11
C ASP A 14 1.42 12.93 -2.39
N ARG A 15 0.60 13.94 -2.08
CA ARG A 15 -0.83 13.99 -2.42
C ARG A 15 -1.06 13.98 -3.94
N GLY A 16 -0.06 14.42 -4.72
CA GLY A 16 -0.18 14.60 -6.17
C GLY A 16 -0.85 15.94 -6.52
N LEU A 17 -1.38 16.05 -7.75
CA LEU A 17 -1.93 17.29 -8.28
C LEU A 17 -3.47 17.30 -8.36
N ASN A 18 -4.13 16.14 -8.49
CA ASN A 18 -5.58 16.05 -8.65
C ASN A 18 -6.36 16.73 -7.52
N GLU A 19 -7.21 17.72 -7.86
CA GLU A 19 -8.03 18.47 -6.89
C GLU A 19 -9.06 17.60 -6.17
N ARG A 20 -9.43 16.44 -6.73
CA ARG A 20 -10.37 15.49 -6.11
C ARG A 20 -9.76 14.72 -4.94
N ARG A 21 -8.43 14.55 -4.92
CA ARG A 21 -7.69 13.92 -3.81
C ARG A 21 -7.34 14.98 -2.76
N VAL A 22 -8.31 15.29 -1.88
CA VAL A 22 -8.16 16.38 -0.90
C VAL A 22 -7.08 16.14 0.16
N GLN A 23 -6.71 14.88 0.37
CA GLN A 23 -5.69 14.43 1.33
C GLN A 23 -4.76 13.41 0.65
N ASN A 24 -3.66 13.08 1.34
CA ASN A 24 -2.81 11.95 0.96
C ASN A 24 -3.24 10.77 1.82
N GLU A 25 -3.85 9.77 1.20
CA GLU A 25 -4.32 8.54 1.85
C GLU A 25 -3.25 7.45 1.84
N ASP A 26 -2.14 7.63 1.11
CA ASP A 26 -0.94 6.78 1.20
C ASP A 26 -0.21 6.93 2.54
N SER A 27 0.30 5.81 3.06
CA SER A 27 1.27 5.74 4.15
C SER A 27 2.46 4.86 3.78
N TYR A 28 3.62 5.08 4.41
CA TYR A 28 4.83 4.30 4.14
C TYR A 28 5.67 4.06 5.41
N LEU A 29 6.50 3.01 5.35
CA LEU A 29 7.45 2.63 6.39
C LEU A 29 8.85 2.58 5.79
N GLU A 30 9.80 3.29 6.38
CA GLU A 30 11.23 3.25 6.02
C GLU A 30 12.07 3.11 7.28
N LEU A 31 12.41 1.88 7.67
CA LEU A 31 13.20 1.57 8.88
C LEU A 31 14.41 0.67 8.51
N PRO A 32 15.45 1.22 7.86
CA PRO A 32 16.61 0.45 7.38
C PRO A 32 17.38 -0.25 8.51
N GLU A 33 17.36 0.28 9.73
CA GLU A 33 18.01 -0.32 10.91
C GLU A 33 17.29 -1.59 11.42
N TYR A 34 16.02 -1.78 11.07
CA TYR A 34 15.25 -3.02 11.27
C TYR A 34 15.04 -3.79 9.96
N GLY A 35 15.59 -3.31 8.85
CA GLY A 35 15.47 -3.90 7.52
C GLY A 35 14.05 -3.92 6.94
N ILE A 36 13.08 -3.22 7.53
CA ILE A 36 11.66 -3.27 7.15
C ILE A 36 11.24 -2.01 6.38
N PHE A 37 10.53 -2.24 5.27
CA PHE A 37 9.99 -1.22 4.39
C PHE A 37 8.57 -1.59 3.98
N ALA A 38 7.68 -0.62 3.80
CA ALA A 38 6.34 -0.87 3.29
C ALA A 38 5.69 0.36 2.65
N VAL A 39 4.75 0.13 1.75
CA VAL A 39 3.83 1.14 1.20
C VAL A 39 2.40 0.61 1.38
N ALA A 40 1.48 1.47 1.80
CA ALA A 40 0.07 1.18 1.98
C ALA A 40 -0.75 2.31 1.37
N ASP A 41 -1.56 1.99 0.36
CA ASP A 41 -2.43 2.91 -0.38
C ASP A 41 -3.83 2.86 0.24
N GLY A 42 -4.24 3.98 0.83
CA GLY A 42 -5.49 4.09 1.58
C GLY A 42 -6.68 4.29 0.65
N VAL A 43 -7.70 3.44 0.80
CA VAL A 43 -8.95 3.56 0.03
C VAL A 43 -10.15 3.76 0.96
N GLY A 44 -10.89 4.84 0.73
CA GLY A 44 -12.15 5.10 1.42
C GLY A 44 -12.79 6.42 1.02
N GLY A 45 -13.91 6.77 1.66
CA GLY A 45 -14.48 8.11 1.58
C GLY A 45 -13.98 9.01 2.72
N ALA A 46 -13.80 10.31 2.46
CA ALA A 46 -13.27 11.26 3.44
C ALA A 46 -11.89 10.80 4.01
N GLN A 47 -11.66 10.88 5.32
CA GLN A 47 -10.37 10.50 5.92
C GLN A 47 -10.18 8.99 6.15
N ALA A 48 -11.04 8.15 5.55
CA ALA A 48 -11.07 6.72 5.80
C ALA A 48 -9.77 6.03 5.33
N GLY A 49 -9.27 6.32 4.13
CA GLY A 49 -8.04 5.70 3.60
C GLY A 49 -6.81 6.03 4.43
N GLU A 50 -6.61 7.30 4.80
CA GLU A 50 -5.50 7.77 5.65
C GLU A 50 -5.41 6.97 6.97
N VAL A 51 -6.55 6.77 7.64
CA VAL A 51 -6.61 6.04 8.91
C VAL A 51 -6.28 4.56 8.72
N ALA A 52 -6.76 3.93 7.64
CA ALA A 52 -6.49 2.53 7.36
C ALA A 52 -5.01 2.29 7.00
N SER A 53 -4.45 3.07 6.07
CA SER A 53 -3.06 2.91 5.62
C SER A 53 -2.07 3.15 6.74
N LYS A 54 -2.28 4.22 7.53
CA LYS A 54 -1.44 4.53 8.69
C LYS A 54 -1.48 3.43 9.75
N MET A 55 -2.66 2.92 10.08
CA MET A 55 -2.80 1.84 11.06
C MET A 55 -2.11 0.54 10.62
N ALA A 56 -2.20 0.20 9.34
CA ALA A 56 -1.52 -0.98 8.80
C ALA A 56 0.01 -0.85 8.87
N ILE A 57 0.54 0.33 8.54
CA ILE A 57 1.96 0.67 8.67
C ILE A 57 2.44 0.64 10.13
N GLU A 58 1.70 1.25 11.07
CA GLU A 58 2.06 1.28 12.50
C GLU A 58 2.11 -0.13 13.11
N ILE A 59 1.16 -1.00 12.76
CA ILE A 59 1.12 -2.40 13.24
C ILE A 59 2.26 -3.23 12.67
N LEU A 60 2.62 -3.04 11.39
CA LEU A 60 3.77 -3.71 10.78
C LEU A 60 5.09 -3.24 11.39
N ALA A 61 5.22 -1.93 11.64
CA ALA A 61 6.39 -1.35 12.31
C ALA A 61 6.58 -1.93 13.72
N GLU A 62 5.51 -2.00 14.53
CA GLU A 62 5.55 -2.59 15.86
C GLU A 62 6.06 -4.05 15.83
N ALA A 63 5.59 -4.84 14.86
CA ALA A 63 6.00 -6.24 14.73
C ALA A 63 7.49 -6.40 14.41
N PHE A 64 8.03 -5.60 13.49
CA PHE A 64 9.43 -5.71 13.06
C PHE A 64 10.43 -5.02 14.00
N VAL A 65 10.04 -3.95 14.69
CA VAL A 65 10.86 -3.34 15.76
C VAL A 65 11.06 -4.31 16.94
N ASN A 66 10.10 -5.21 17.18
CA ASN A 66 10.17 -6.23 18.24
C ASN A 66 10.66 -7.61 17.74
N LEU A 67 11.09 -7.73 16.47
CA LEU A 67 11.55 -8.98 15.87
C LEU A 67 12.84 -9.47 16.54
N LYS A 68 12.88 -10.73 16.98
CA LYS A 68 14.06 -11.33 17.61
C LYS A 68 14.92 -12.07 16.58
N SER A 69 16.15 -12.38 16.97
CA SER A 69 17.12 -13.10 16.14
C SER A 69 16.63 -14.46 15.61
N HIS A 70 15.76 -15.12 16.36
CA HIS A 70 15.27 -16.49 16.10
C HIS A 70 13.84 -16.56 15.55
N ASP A 71 13.14 -15.43 15.44
CA ASP A 71 11.77 -15.39 14.92
C ASP A 71 11.79 -15.56 13.39
N ASP A 72 10.80 -16.25 12.83
CA ASP A 72 10.62 -16.36 11.38
C ASP A 72 10.00 -15.08 10.84
N ALA A 73 10.72 -14.39 9.96
CA ALA A 73 10.26 -13.12 9.37
C ALA A 73 9.02 -13.30 8.49
N GLU A 74 8.81 -14.47 7.87
CA GLU A 74 7.62 -14.73 7.04
C GLU A 74 6.38 -14.95 7.92
N GLU A 75 6.53 -15.66 9.05
CA GLU A 75 5.46 -15.82 10.03
C GLU A 75 5.11 -14.48 10.70
N ILE A 76 6.11 -13.70 11.11
CA ILE A 76 5.89 -12.37 11.71
C ILE A 76 5.23 -11.41 10.72
N MET A 77 5.64 -11.40 9.44
CA MET A 77 4.98 -10.60 8.41
C MET A 77 3.52 -11.01 8.20
N LYS A 78 3.23 -12.31 8.18
CA LYS A 78 1.88 -12.85 8.06
C LYS A 78 0.98 -12.42 9.21
N GLU A 79 1.42 -12.60 10.45
CA GLU A 79 0.62 -12.27 11.63
C GLU A 79 0.49 -10.76 11.84
N ALA A 80 1.50 -9.96 11.45
CA ALA A 80 1.40 -8.50 11.44
C ALA A 80 0.33 -8.01 10.45
N ILE A 81 0.33 -8.52 9.21
CA ILE A 81 -0.67 -8.14 8.19
C ILE A 81 -2.07 -8.62 8.59
N LYS A 82 -2.23 -9.82 9.19
CA LYS A 82 -3.51 -10.25 9.78
C LYS A 82 -3.97 -9.34 10.92
N LYS A 83 -3.07 -8.95 11.83
CA LYS A 83 -3.38 -8.04 12.95
C LYS A 83 -3.83 -6.67 12.42
N ALA A 84 -3.18 -6.16 11.36
CA ALA A 84 -3.61 -4.96 10.66
C ALA A 84 -5.03 -5.13 10.06
N ASN A 85 -5.29 -6.24 9.36
CA ASN A 85 -6.63 -6.52 8.82
C ASN A 85 -7.71 -6.56 9.90
N ALA A 86 -7.46 -7.27 10.99
CA ALA A 86 -8.40 -7.35 12.10
C ALA A 86 -8.66 -5.99 12.77
N ALA A 87 -7.62 -5.16 12.93
CA ALA A 87 -7.76 -3.83 13.53
C ALA A 87 -8.56 -2.86 12.63
N VAL A 88 -8.21 -2.78 11.35
CA VAL A 88 -8.92 -1.93 10.38
C VAL A 88 -10.36 -2.42 10.17
N TYR A 89 -10.56 -3.74 10.03
CA TYR A 89 -11.91 -4.33 9.90
C TYR A 89 -12.77 -4.04 11.13
N GLN A 90 -12.24 -4.20 12.35
CA GLN A 90 -13.00 -3.96 13.57
C GLN A 90 -13.42 -2.48 13.68
N MET A 91 -12.49 -1.56 13.46
CA MET A 91 -12.79 -0.13 13.52
C MET A 91 -13.76 0.32 12.40
N SER A 92 -13.75 -0.32 11.22
CA SER A 92 -14.76 -0.05 10.17
C SER A 92 -16.16 -0.53 10.54
N LYS A 93 -16.31 -1.47 11.49
CA LYS A 93 -17.63 -1.87 12.04
C LYS A 93 -18.07 -1.02 13.23
N GLU A 94 -17.13 -0.48 14.00
CA GLU A 94 -17.42 0.34 15.18
C GLU A 94 -17.74 1.80 14.86
N LEU A 95 -17.10 2.37 13.82
CA LEU A 95 -17.22 3.78 13.47
C LEU A 95 -17.91 3.96 12.11
N PRO A 96 -19.20 4.37 12.06
CA PRO A 96 -19.95 4.51 10.80
C PRO A 96 -19.28 5.40 9.76
N GLN A 97 -18.57 6.45 10.19
CA GLN A 97 -17.81 7.37 9.33
C GLN A 97 -16.56 6.75 8.69
N LEU A 98 -16.07 5.62 9.22
CA LEU A 98 -14.96 4.84 8.66
C LEU A 98 -15.43 3.50 8.05
N SER A 99 -16.74 3.33 7.83
CA SER A 99 -17.34 2.07 7.38
C SER A 99 -16.88 1.56 6.00
N SER A 100 -16.22 2.41 5.22
CA SER A 100 -15.63 2.10 3.92
C SER A 100 -14.09 2.08 3.94
N MET A 101 -13.45 2.21 5.11
CA MET A 101 -11.99 2.23 5.16
C MET A 101 -11.38 0.86 4.85
N ALA A 102 -10.43 0.87 3.93
CA ALA A 102 -9.52 -0.23 3.66
C ALA A 102 -8.18 0.34 3.17
N THR A 103 -7.17 -0.51 3.01
CA THR A 103 -5.88 -0.11 2.45
C THR A 103 -5.23 -1.29 1.73
N THR A 104 -4.37 -1.02 0.76
CA THR A 104 -3.38 -2.02 0.32
C THR A 104 -2.28 -2.15 1.38
N ILE A 105 -1.43 -3.16 1.24
CA ILE A 105 -0.09 -3.15 1.83
C ILE A 105 0.86 -3.96 0.95
N VAL A 106 2.03 -3.39 0.66
CA VAL A 106 3.18 -4.12 0.12
C VAL A 106 4.38 -3.88 1.03
N ALA A 107 4.98 -4.96 1.52
CA ALA A 107 6.03 -4.95 2.54
C ALA A 107 7.26 -5.74 2.08
N LEU A 108 8.43 -5.28 2.52
CA LEU A 108 9.74 -5.88 2.29
C LEU A 108 10.54 -5.87 3.59
N HIS A 109 10.94 -7.04 4.06
CA HIS A 109 11.95 -7.20 5.11
C HIS A 109 13.23 -7.77 4.51
N VAL A 110 14.37 -7.12 4.71
CA VAL A 110 15.69 -7.58 4.27
C VAL A 110 16.57 -7.87 5.49
N LYS A 111 17.10 -9.09 5.56
CA LYS A 111 18.06 -9.51 6.59
C LYS A 111 19.15 -10.36 5.93
N ASN A 112 20.37 -9.85 5.94
CA ASN A 112 21.51 -10.43 5.20
C ASN A 112 21.16 -10.61 3.71
N ASN A 113 21.33 -11.84 3.18
CA ASN A 113 21.02 -12.22 1.81
C ASN A 113 19.58 -12.74 1.62
N ILE A 114 18.66 -12.48 2.56
CA ILE A 114 17.26 -12.93 2.50
C ILE A 114 16.34 -11.71 2.45
N ALA A 115 15.40 -11.72 1.50
CA ALA A 115 14.31 -10.77 1.39
C ALA A 115 12.96 -11.50 1.54
N THR A 116 12.13 -11.06 2.47
CA THR A 116 10.77 -11.56 2.71
C THR A 116 9.77 -10.48 2.32
N ILE A 117 8.80 -10.85 1.48
CA ILE A 117 7.81 -9.96 0.88
C ILE A 117 6.42 -10.39 1.33
N GLY A 118 5.57 -9.41 1.66
CA GLY A 118 4.16 -9.62 2.01
C GLY A 118 3.29 -8.61 1.26
N HIS A 119 2.18 -9.07 0.68
CA HIS A 119 1.41 -8.29 -0.27
C HIS A 119 -0.11 -8.54 -0.20
N VAL A 120 -0.88 -7.45 -0.15
CA VAL A 120 -2.33 -7.39 -0.34
C VAL A 120 -2.70 -6.12 -1.10
N GLY A 121 -3.37 -6.23 -2.25
CA GLY A 121 -3.81 -5.08 -3.05
C GLY A 121 -3.08 -4.99 -4.39
N ASP A 122 -2.92 -3.77 -4.93
CA ASP A 122 -2.30 -3.48 -6.22
C ASP A 122 -1.10 -2.51 -6.13
N SER A 123 -0.68 -2.14 -4.91
CA SER A 123 0.64 -1.55 -4.68
C SER A 123 1.75 -2.58 -4.91
N ARG A 124 2.81 -2.18 -5.61
CA ARG A 124 3.75 -3.13 -6.22
C ARG A 124 5.13 -3.14 -5.58
N LEU A 125 5.78 -4.29 -5.65
CA LEU A 125 7.21 -4.44 -5.37
C LEU A 125 7.93 -4.96 -6.61
N TYR A 126 9.02 -4.28 -6.96
CA TYR A 126 9.94 -4.64 -8.03
C TYR A 126 11.35 -4.88 -7.48
N ARG A 127 12.10 -5.78 -8.13
CA ARG A 127 13.50 -6.09 -7.84
C ARG A 127 14.34 -5.96 -9.10
N LEU A 128 15.41 -5.18 -9.02
CA LEU A 128 16.50 -5.14 -9.99
C LEU A 128 17.68 -5.93 -9.40
N ASP A 129 18.08 -7.02 -10.06
CA ASP A 129 19.26 -7.78 -9.66
C ASP A 129 20.58 -7.12 -10.12
N PRO A 130 21.75 -7.53 -9.58
CA PRO A 130 23.04 -6.92 -9.94
C PRO A 130 23.45 -7.14 -11.40
N ARG A 131 22.73 -7.99 -12.14
CA ARG A 131 22.95 -8.29 -13.56
C ARG A 131 22.06 -7.44 -14.48
N GLY A 132 21.19 -6.61 -13.89
CA GLY A 132 20.26 -5.73 -14.60
C GLY A 132 18.97 -6.39 -15.05
N ASN A 133 18.63 -7.58 -14.53
CA ASN A 133 17.34 -8.20 -14.73
C ASN A 133 16.31 -7.54 -13.80
N PHE A 134 15.17 -7.16 -14.35
CA PHE A 134 14.10 -6.48 -13.64
C PHE A 134 12.90 -7.43 -13.47
N PHE A 135 12.46 -7.59 -12.23
CA PHE A 135 11.39 -8.50 -11.85
C PHE A 135 10.32 -7.73 -11.10
N ARG A 136 9.07 -7.85 -11.51
CA ARG A 136 7.92 -7.52 -10.68
C ARG A 136 7.65 -8.70 -9.77
N GLU A 137 7.74 -8.50 -8.46
CA GLU A 137 7.68 -9.60 -7.47
C GLU A 137 6.25 -9.89 -6.98
N THR A 138 5.36 -8.90 -7.05
CA THR A 138 3.93 -9.00 -6.67
C THR A 138 3.03 -8.97 -7.91
N GLN A 139 1.88 -9.65 -7.84
CA GLN A 139 0.81 -9.57 -8.85
C GLN A 139 -0.40 -8.87 -8.23
N ASP A 140 -0.98 -7.91 -8.94
CA ASP A 140 -2.05 -7.08 -8.38
C ASP A 140 -3.26 -7.95 -8.01
N HIS A 141 -3.83 -7.67 -6.84
CA HIS A 141 -5.11 -8.18 -6.40
C HIS A 141 -6.19 -7.25 -6.93
N SER A 142 -6.39 -7.26 -8.24
CA SER A 142 -7.51 -6.59 -8.91
C SER A 142 -8.51 -7.62 -9.44
N VAL A 143 -9.77 -7.21 -9.62
CA VAL A 143 -10.83 -8.06 -10.17
C VAL A 143 -10.44 -8.61 -11.54
N VAL A 144 -9.75 -7.82 -12.37
CA VAL A 144 -9.35 -8.26 -13.72
C VAL A 144 -8.19 -9.24 -13.69
N GLU A 145 -7.22 -9.08 -12.78
CA GLU A 145 -6.13 -10.05 -12.60
C GLU A 145 -6.64 -11.37 -12.02
N GLU A 146 -7.62 -11.36 -11.12
CA GLU A 146 -8.29 -12.58 -10.64
C GLU A 146 -9.07 -13.30 -11.76
N GLU A 147 -9.77 -12.57 -12.65
CA GLU A 147 -10.42 -13.15 -13.82
C GLU A 147 -9.41 -13.75 -14.82
N VAL A 148 -8.25 -13.12 -14.99
CA VAL A 148 -7.15 -13.67 -15.81
C VAL A 148 -6.56 -14.93 -15.17
N ARG A 149 -6.25 -14.87 -13.87
CA ARG A 149 -5.71 -15.99 -13.08
C ARG A 149 -6.65 -17.20 -13.08
N ALA A 150 -7.96 -16.96 -13.07
CA ALA A 150 -8.97 -18.00 -13.18
C ALA A 150 -9.25 -18.48 -14.62
N GLY A 151 -8.51 -17.99 -15.62
CA GLY A 151 -8.65 -18.37 -17.03
C GLY A 151 -9.94 -17.88 -17.71
N ARG A 152 -10.65 -16.92 -17.10
CA ARG A 152 -11.90 -16.34 -17.63
C ARG A 152 -11.68 -15.09 -18.48
N MET A 153 -10.52 -14.46 -18.34
CA MET A 153 -10.10 -13.27 -19.11
C MET A 153 -8.68 -13.44 -19.66
N THR A 154 -8.34 -12.77 -20.76
CA THR A 154 -6.96 -12.68 -21.27
C THR A 154 -6.29 -11.38 -20.80
N LEU A 155 -4.96 -11.38 -20.68
CA LEU A 155 -4.17 -10.19 -20.31
C LEU A 155 -4.51 -8.95 -21.18
N ALA A 156 -4.70 -9.14 -22.48
CA ALA A 156 -5.08 -8.08 -23.41
C ALA A 156 -6.48 -7.50 -23.16
N GLN A 157 -7.41 -8.31 -22.64
CA GLN A 157 -8.73 -7.85 -22.22
C GLN A 157 -8.64 -7.11 -20.88
N ALA A 158 -7.90 -7.64 -19.91
CA ALA A 158 -7.72 -7.04 -18.58
C ALA A 158 -7.13 -5.62 -18.65
N ALA A 159 -6.07 -5.42 -19.44
CA ALA A 159 -5.43 -4.12 -19.63
C ALA A 159 -6.39 -3.02 -20.16
N ASN A 160 -7.40 -3.41 -20.94
CA ASN A 160 -8.38 -2.50 -21.54
C ASN A 160 -9.73 -2.48 -20.79
N HIS A 161 -9.86 -3.20 -19.68
CA HIS A 161 -11.13 -3.38 -19.00
C HIS A 161 -11.51 -2.13 -18.17
N PRO A 162 -12.78 -1.67 -18.17
CA PRO A 162 -13.19 -0.50 -17.40
C PRO A 162 -12.97 -0.62 -15.89
N SER A 163 -12.98 -1.84 -15.35
CA SER A 163 -12.78 -2.14 -13.93
C SER A 163 -11.36 -2.59 -13.59
N ARG A 164 -10.35 -2.24 -14.40
CA ARG A 164 -8.97 -2.71 -14.18
C ARG A 164 -8.34 -2.22 -12.86
N ASN A 165 -8.72 -1.04 -12.39
CA ASN A 165 -8.31 -0.47 -11.09
C ASN A 165 -9.28 -0.86 -9.94
N VAL A 166 -10.13 -1.89 -10.10
CA VAL A 166 -10.98 -2.36 -8.99
C VAL A 166 -10.23 -3.42 -8.21
N ILE A 167 -9.74 -3.05 -7.04
CA ILE A 167 -9.07 -3.93 -6.08
C ILE A 167 -10.01 -5.07 -5.66
N SER A 168 -9.53 -6.32 -5.66
CA SER A 168 -10.23 -7.52 -5.22
C SER A 168 -9.86 -7.97 -3.80
N ARG A 169 -8.71 -7.54 -3.26
CA ARG A 169 -8.31 -7.79 -1.86
C ARG A 169 -7.69 -6.54 -1.24
N ALA A 170 -8.18 -6.14 -0.07
CA ALA A 170 -7.64 -5.01 0.69
C ALA A 170 -7.74 -5.28 2.20
N ILE A 171 -6.79 -4.74 2.96
CA ILE A 171 -6.75 -4.77 4.42
C ILE A 171 -7.96 -4.01 4.97
N GLY A 172 -8.76 -4.66 5.82
CA GLY A 172 -9.93 -4.09 6.49
C GLY A 172 -11.26 -4.16 5.73
N ALA A 173 -11.23 -4.54 4.45
CA ALA A 173 -12.45 -4.70 3.64
C ALA A 173 -13.28 -5.93 4.11
N GLU A 174 -12.60 -7.05 4.33
CA GLU A 174 -13.19 -8.30 4.83
C GLU A 174 -12.59 -8.73 6.19
N ARG A 175 -13.28 -9.63 6.87
CA ARG A 175 -12.91 -10.07 8.24
C ARG A 175 -11.54 -10.77 8.25
N ASP A 176 -11.34 -11.60 7.23
CA ASP A 176 -10.14 -12.38 6.97
C ASP A 176 -9.56 -11.90 5.64
N VAL A 177 -8.25 -12.07 5.43
CA VAL A 177 -7.57 -11.62 4.20
C VAL A 177 -6.55 -12.65 3.73
N ASP A 178 -6.55 -12.91 2.42
CA ASP A 178 -5.58 -13.77 1.76
C ASP A 178 -4.32 -12.98 1.39
N ILE A 179 -3.23 -13.26 2.11
CA ILE A 179 -1.94 -12.59 2.02
C ILE A 179 -1.00 -13.38 1.10
N ASP A 180 -0.49 -12.73 0.07
CA ASP A 180 0.58 -13.31 -0.75
C ASP A 180 1.93 -13.09 -0.05
N LEU A 181 2.64 -14.16 0.26
CA LEU A 181 3.95 -14.16 0.93
C LEU A 181 5.01 -14.77 0.02
N LYS A 182 6.23 -14.21 0.05
CA LYS A 182 7.34 -14.67 -0.78
C LYS A 182 8.68 -14.36 -0.14
N THR A 183 9.43 -15.40 0.23
CA THR A 183 10.82 -15.28 0.66
C THR A 183 11.79 -15.69 -0.46
N ILE A 184 12.78 -14.83 -0.75
CA ILE A 184 13.79 -15.03 -1.79
C ILE A 184 15.20 -14.77 -1.24
N MET A 185 16.20 -15.46 -1.81
CA MET A 185 17.61 -15.09 -1.64
C MET A 185 17.97 -13.96 -2.61
N ILE A 186 18.83 -13.03 -2.17
CA ILE A 186 19.29 -11.88 -2.95
C ILE A 186 20.81 -11.87 -3.11
N GLU A 187 21.27 -11.38 -4.26
CA GLU A 187 22.70 -11.12 -4.51
C GLU A 187 23.09 -9.72 -3.99
N PRO A 188 24.34 -9.50 -3.53
CA PRO A 188 24.84 -8.16 -3.19
C PRO A 188 24.69 -7.16 -4.33
N ASN A 189 24.25 -5.93 -4.02
CA ASN A 189 23.83 -4.86 -4.93
C ASN A 189 22.45 -5.02 -5.56
N THR A 190 21.61 -5.94 -5.06
CA THR A 190 20.18 -5.97 -5.41
C THR A 190 19.51 -4.66 -4.98
N THR A 191 18.69 -4.10 -5.87
CA THR A 191 17.88 -2.91 -5.59
C THR A 191 16.40 -3.26 -5.69
N PHE A 192 15.59 -2.72 -4.79
CA PHE A 192 14.14 -2.86 -4.76
C PHE A 192 13.45 -1.51 -4.93
N LEU A 193 12.23 -1.55 -5.46
CA LEU A 193 11.28 -0.45 -5.50
C LEU A 193 9.94 -0.95 -4.97
N LEU A 194 9.41 -0.30 -3.93
CA LEU A 194 8.03 -0.44 -3.47
C LEU A 194 7.27 0.82 -3.88
N CYS A 195 6.04 0.71 -4.40
CA CYS A 195 5.24 1.89 -4.76
C CYS A 195 3.71 1.66 -4.74
N SER A 196 2.95 2.75 -4.56
CA SER A 196 1.49 2.79 -4.74
C SER A 196 1.11 2.86 -6.23
N ASP A 197 -0.18 2.68 -6.54
CA ASP A 197 -0.65 2.60 -7.93
C ASP A 197 -0.38 3.94 -8.67
N GLY A 198 -0.46 5.08 -7.97
CA GLY A 198 -0.20 6.41 -8.51
C GLY A 198 1.22 6.65 -9.03
N VAL A 199 2.18 5.76 -8.74
CA VAL A 199 3.45 5.71 -9.49
C VAL A 199 3.28 4.94 -10.81
N THR A 200 2.74 3.73 -10.75
CA THR A 200 2.67 2.80 -11.89
C THR A 200 1.59 3.13 -12.93
N CYS A 201 0.58 3.90 -12.55
CA CYS A 201 -0.39 4.53 -13.45
C CYS A 201 0.25 5.67 -14.28
N HIS A 202 1.39 6.22 -13.85
CA HIS A 202 2.09 7.29 -14.55
C HIS A 202 3.43 6.86 -15.17
N ILE A 203 4.06 5.78 -14.68
CA ILE A 203 5.39 5.33 -15.12
C ILE A 203 5.35 3.83 -15.47
N GLU A 204 5.73 3.50 -16.70
CA GLU A 204 5.76 2.13 -17.19
C GLU A 204 6.92 1.32 -16.58
N ASP A 205 6.74 0.01 -16.45
CA ASP A 205 7.74 -0.91 -15.88
C ASP A 205 9.14 -0.77 -16.51
N TYR A 206 9.22 -0.49 -17.81
CA TYR A 206 10.51 -0.31 -18.49
C TYR A 206 11.21 1.01 -18.09
N GLU A 207 10.47 2.06 -17.76
CA GLU A 207 11.05 3.33 -17.31
C GLU A 207 11.49 3.24 -15.84
N LEU A 208 10.73 2.53 -15.00
CA LEU A 208 11.14 2.18 -13.64
C LEU A 208 12.46 1.40 -13.64
N ARG A 209 12.63 0.45 -14.56
CA ARG A 209 13.90 -0.26 -14.76
C ARG A 209 15.07 0.68 -15.08
N GLU A 210 14.91 1.59 -16.04
CA GLU A 210 16.00 2.51 -16.42
C GLU A 210 16.36 3.47 -15.28
N LEU A 211 15.36 3.95 -14.51
CA LEU A 211 15.58 4.80 -13.33
C LEU A 211 16.41 4.10 -12.24
N LEU A 212 16.21 2.80 -12.05
CA LEU A 212 16.96 1.99 -11.07
C LEU A 212 18.36 1.60 -11.57
N LEU A 213 18.55 1.46 -12.89
CA LEU A 213 19.85 1.16 -13.50
C LEU A 213 20.86 2.32 -13.46
N ASP A 214 20.36 3.56 -13.39
CA ASP A 214 21.16 4.80 -13.31
C ASP A 214 22.08 4.87 -12.06
N ASN A 215 21.98 3.89 -11.15
CA ASN A 215 22.84 3.72 -9.96
C ASN A 215 22.94 4.95 -9.03
N SER A 216 22.02 5.90 -9.19
CA SER A 216 21.83 7.07 -8.35
C SER A 216 21.58 6.68 -6.89
N ASP A 217 21.79 7.64 -6.00
CA ASP A 217 21.34 7.55 -4.61
C ASP A 217 19.82 7.28 -4.55
N PRO A 218 19.32 6.38 -3.68
CA PRO A 218 17.90 6.03 -3.60
C PRO A 218 16.95 7.23 -3.51
N LYS A 219 17.30 8.30 -2.78
CA LYS A 219 16.47 9.50 -2.64
C LYS A 219 16.39 10.28 -3.95
N GLN A 220 17.47 10.32 -4.72
CA GLN A 220 17.48 10.92 -6.06
C GLN A 220 16.63 10.13 -7.05
N VAL A 221 16.57 8.80 -6.94
CA VAL A 221 15.66 7.97 -7.75
C VAL A 221 14.20 8.27 -7.40
N CYS A 222 13.86 8.35 -6.11
CA CYS A 222 12.51 8.71 -5.65
C CYS A 222 12.08 10.11 -6.12
N GLU A 223 12.98 11.10 -6.05
CA GLU A 223 12.71 12.44 -6.56
C GLU A 223 12.52 12.45 -8.09
N LYS A 224 13.32 11.68 -8.85
CA LYS A 224 13.11 11.50 -10.30
C LYS A 224 11.75 10.87 -10.62
N ILE A 225 11.32 9.86 -9.84
CA ILE A 225 9.98 9.24 -9.94
C ILE A 225 8.89 10.31 -9.75
N LYS A 226 8.94 11.06 -8.64
CA LYS A 226 7.98 12.16 -8.36
C LYS A 226 7.94 13.17 -9.51
N GLN A 227 9.09 13.62 -10.02
CA GLN A 227 9.18 14.56 -11.14
C GLN A 227 8.63 14.02 -12.47
N ILE A 228 8.65 12.71 -12.69
CA ILE A 228 8.00 12.09 -13.85
C ILE A 228 6.48 12.06 -13.65
N CYS A 229 6.00 11.59 -12.49
CA CYS A 229 4.55 11.59 -12.19
C CYS A 229 3.94 12.99 -12.30
N TYR A 230 4.59 14.01 -11.72
CA TYR A 230 4.14 15.41 -11.80
C TYR A 230 4.06 15.93 -13.24
N ARG A 231 5.06 15.62 -14.09
CA ARG A 231 5.04 16.00 -15.51
C ARG A 231 3.96 15.25 -16.32
N ARG A 232 3.44 14.14 -15.78
CA ARG A 232 2.38 13.32 -16.38
C ARG A 232 1.01 13.55 -15.74
N GLY A 233 0.89 14.52 -14.83
CA GLY A 233 -0.37 14.97 -14.25
C GLY A 233 -0.57 14.62 -12.78
N ALA A 234 0.16 13.64 -12.23
CA ALA A 234 0.02 13.15 -10.85
C ALA A 234 -1.45 13.08 -10.41
N GLU A 235 -2.24 12.29 -11.15
CA GLU A 235 -3.68 12.18 -11.00
C GLU A 235 -4.13 11.51 -9.69
N ASP A 236 -3.20 10.93 -8.94
CA ASP A 236 -3.46 10.33 -7.64
C ASP A 236 -2.36 10.65 -6.61
N ASN A 237 -2.58 10.22 -5.37
CA ASN A 237 -1.55 10.07 -4.36
C ASN A 237 -0.41 9.19 -4.91
N LEU A 238 0.84 9.51 -4.57
CA LEU A 238 1.99 8.77 -5.08
C LEU A 238 3.01 8.55 -3.97
N THR A 239 3.44 7.31 -3.82
CA THR A 239 4.42 6.89 -2.83
C THR A 239 5.38 5.90 -3.43
N ALA A 240 6.67 6.07 -3.17
CA ALA A 240 7.72 5.16 -3.58
C ALA A 240 8.82 5.04 -2.51
N ILE A 241 9.35 3.83 -2.33
CA ILE A 241 10.57 3.57 -1.56
C ILE A 241 11.53 2.81 -2.44
N VAL A 242 12.75 3.33 -2.60
CA VAL A 242 13.87 2.61 -3.21
C VAL A 242 14.80 2.08 -2.11
N VAL A 243 15.14 0.80 -2.18
CA VAL A 243 15.98 0.11 -1.19
C VAL A 243 17.14 -0.59 -1.90
N LYS A 244 18.37 -0.17 -1.65
CA LYS A 244 19.60 -0.73 -2.24
C LYS A 244 20.38 -1.51 -1.17
N VAL A 245 20.60 -2.80 -1.43
CA VAL A 245 21.30 -3.71 -0.52
C VAL A 245 22.74 -3.89 -1.00
N ALA A 246 23.70 -3.31 -0.29
CA ALA A 246 25.13 -3.45 -0.57
C ALA A 246 25.80 -4.42 0.41
N VAL A 247 27.05 -4.80 0.14
CA VAL A 247 27.91 -5.52 1.09
C VAL A 247 29.16 -4.68 1.35
N GLN A 248 29.45 -4.40 2.62
CA GLN A 248 30.72 -3.83 3.01
C GLN A 248 31.78 -4.93 3.00
N LYS A 249 32.66 -4.87 2.00
CA LYS A 249 33.85 -5.73 1.97
C LYS A 249 34.83 -5.20 3.01
N GLN A 250 34.81 -5.75 4.22
CA GLN A 250 35.92 -5.55 5.15
C GLN A 250 37.21 -5.94 4.41
N ALA A 251 38.17 -5.02 4.36
CA ALA A 251 39.52 -5.39 4.01
C ALA A 251 39.93 -6.44 5.04
N ALA A 252 40.24 -7.66 4.60
CA ALA A 252 41.04 -8.52 5.43
C ALA A 252 42.34 -7.75 5.67
N ASP A 253 42.72 -7.56 6.93
CA ASP A 253 44.07 -7.16 7.24
C ASP A 253 44.96 -8.22 6.58
N GLU A 254 45.64 -7.82 5.50
CA GLU A 254 46.80 -8.55 5.03
C GLU A 254 47.82 -8.41 6.15
N GLU A 255 47.83 -9.39 7.07
CA GLU A 255 48.99 -9.60 7.92
C GLU A 255 50.17 -9.77 6.97
N GLU A 256 50.96 -8.69 6.84
CA GLU A 256 52.26 -8.70 6.20
C GLU A 256 53.11 -9.75 6.93
N THR A 257 53.02 -10.99 6.47
CA THR A 257 53.96 -12.04 6.80
C THR A 257 55.24 -11.73 6.06
N ILE A 258 55.98 -10.75 6.60
CA ILE A 258 57.33 -10.37 6.20
C ILE A 258 58.26 -11.55 6.52
N SER A 259 58.17 -12.61 5.72
CA SER A 259 59.16 -13.67 5.64
C SER A 259 60.30 -13.18 4.74
N SER A 260 61.17 -12.38 5.33
CA SER A 260 62.36 -11.83 4.69
C SER A 260 63.41 -12.92 4.42
N ALA A 261 63.25 -13.64 3.30
CA ALA A 261 64.21 -14.63 2.81
C ALA A 261 65.04 -14.10 1.63
N LYS A 262 66.03 -13.26 1.95
CA LYS A 262 67.21 -12.95 1.13
C LYS A 262 68.43 -13.36 1.97
N THR A 263 69.47 -14.06 1.50
CA THR A 263 69.90 -14.39 0.13
C THR A 263 70.84 -15.59 0.17
N ALA A 264 70.83 -16.48 -0.83
CA ALA A 264 72.01 -17.26 -1.23
C ALA A 264 71.87 -17.72 -2.69
N SER A 265 72.72 -17.21 -3.58
CA SER A 265 72.77 -17.57 -5.00
C SER A 265 73.86 -18.60 -5.28
N ALA A 266 73.54 -19.68 -5.99
CA ALA A 266 74.54 -20.53 -6.66
C ALA A 266 73.93 -21.30 -7.86
N ASP A 267 74.51 -21.08 -9.04
CA ASP A 267 74.79 -22.02 -10.13
C ASP A 267 73.72 -22.99 -10.71
N SER A 268 73.20 -22.56 -11.87
CA SER A 268 73.31 -23.19 -13.21
C SER A 268 73.03 -24.68 -13.48
N SER A 269 72.40 -24.92 -14.65
CA SER A 269 72.23 -26.20 -15.39
C SER A 269 71.20 -27.17 -14.77
N SER A 270 70.42 -27.98 -15.52
CA SER A 270 70.58 -28.48 -16.90
C SER A 270 69.21 -28.66 -17.63
N LEU A 271 69.23 -28.93 -18.93
CA LEU A 271 68.09 -29.47 -19.70
C LEU A 271 67.74 -30.89 -19.25
N GLU A 272 66.49 -31.35 -19.43
CA GLU A 272 66.18 -32.41 -20.43
C GLU A 272 64.67 -32.65 -20.66
N LEU A 273 64.36 -33.27 -21.81
CA LEU A 273 63.03 -33.64 -22.30
C LEU A 273 62.68 -35.11 -21.98
N ALA A 274 61.40 -35.38 -21.70
CA ALA A 274 60.63 -36.57 -22.14
C ALA A 274 59.16 -36.32 -21.73
N THR A 275 58.17 -36.07 -22.59
CA THR A 275 57.63 -36.90 -23.69
C THR A 275 57.45 -38.39 -23.36
N GLN A 276 56.21 -38.78 -23.04
CA GLN A 276 55.56 -39.84 -23.82
C GLN A 276 54.02 -39.79 -23.70
N GLU A 277 53.36 -39.63 -24.86
CA GLU A 277 52.00 -40.11 -25.06
C GLU A 277 51.96 -41.64 -25.11
N LEU A 278 50.74 -42.18 -25.06
CA LEU A 278 50.14 -43.23 -25.92
C LEU A 278 49.33 -44.21 -25.04
N LYS A 279 48.20 -44.79 -25.45
CA LYS A 279 47.11 -44.49 -26.39
C LYS A 279 46.24 -45.77 -26.40
N VAL A 280 44.91 -45.61 -26.35
CA VAL A 280 43.94 -46.33 -27.20
C VAL A 280 43.60 -47.82 -26.96
N SER A 281 42.35 -48.13 -27.35
CA SER A 281 41.73 -49.43 -27.66
C SER A 281 41.07 -50.17 -26.47
N SER A 282 39.87 -50.73 -26.57
CA SER A 282 38.89 -50.91 -27.69
C SER A 282 37.46 -50.86 -27.10
N ALA A 283 36.37 -50.46 -27.79
CA ALA A 283 35.53 -51.30 -28.69
C ALA A 283 35.26 -52.74 -28.16
N THR A 284 34.07 -53.35 -28.24
CA THR A 284 32.92 -53.14 -29.16
C THR A 284 31.60 -53.78 -28.62
N THR A 285 30.46 -53.28 -29.09
CA THR A 285 29.09 -53.86 -29.27
C THR A 285 28.74 -55.32 -28.88
N ASN A 286 27.52 -55.51 -28.33
CA ASN A 286 26.39 -56.34 -28.86
C ASN A 286 25.24 -56.45 -27.80
N SER A 287 23.96 -56.15 -28.12
CA SER A 287 22.85 -57.07 -28.53
C SER A 287 22.48 -58.17 -27.50
N GLU A 288 21.24 -58.62 -27.23
CA GLU A 288 19.89 -58.34 -27.75
C GLU A 288 18.80 -58.98 -26.83
N GLN A 289 17.58 -58.39 -26.75
CA GLN A 289 16.22 -58.98 -26.54
C GLN A 289 15.83 -60.05 -25.48
N HIS A 290 14.49 -60.10 -25.22
CA HIS A 290 13.64 -61.20 -24.67
C HIS A 290 13.69 -61.52 -23.14
N ASN A 291 12.61 -61.97 -22.47
CA ASN A 291 11.16 -62.07 -22.78
C ASN A 291 10.29 -62.19 -21.47
N GLU A 292 8.97 -62.05 -21.61
CA GLU A 292 7.78 -62.46 -20.78
C GLU A 292 7.87 -63.09 -19.36
N SER A 293 6.79 -62.85 -18.59
CA SER A 293 6.32 -63.49 -17.31
C SER A 293 5.87 -64.98 -17.51
N PRO A 294 5.23 -65.77 -16.58
CA PRO A 294 4.40 -65.42 -15.39
C PRO A 294 4.34 -66.45 -14.18
N GLU A 295 3.35 -66.26 -13.27
CA GLU A 295 2.71 -67.25 -12.33
C GLU A 295 3.55 -67.89 -11.17
N LYS A 296 3.02 -68.46 -10.05
CA LYS A 296 1.78 -68.37 -9.21
C LYS A 296 1.98 -69.18 -7.88
N GLU A 297 0.95 -69.22 -7.01
CA GLU A 297 0.68 -70.21 -5.91
C GLU A 297 1.42 -70.07 -4.55
N ALA A 298 0.89 -70.49 -3.37
CA ALA A 298 -0.47 -70.71 -2.83
C ALA A 298 -0.42 -71.08 -1.30
N ILE A 299 -1.57 -71.44 -0.69
CA ILE A 299 -1.77 -72.16 0.62
C ILE A 299 -1.66 -71.25 1.88
N SER A 300 -2.61 -71.16 2.84
CA SER A 300 -3.88 -71.85 3.20
C SER A 300 -4.78 -70.88 4.04
N SER A 301 -5.88 -71.20 4.78
CA SER A 301 -6.43 -72.45 5.33
C SER A 301 -7.98 -72.48 5.48
N ASP A 302 -8.53 -73.09 6.54
CA ASP A 302 -9.82 -73.81 6.57
C ASP A 302 -10.63 -73.64 7.89
N LYS A 303 -11.99 -73.50 7.81
CA LYS A 303 -13.02 -74.29 8.56
C LYS A 303 -14.48 -73.72 8.59
N SER A 304 -15.43 -74.56 8.16
CA SER A 304 -16.78 -74.91 8.71
C SER A 304 -17.60 -73.86 9.52
N SER A 305 -18.92 -73.64 9.28
CA SER A 305 -20.02 -74.60 9.62
C SER A 305 -21.42 -74.17 9.10
N SER A 306 -22.42 -75.05 9.17
CA SER A 306 -23.69 -75.01 8.39
C SER A 306 -25.03 -74.87 9.16
N VAL A 307 -25.99 -74.15 8.54
CA VAL A 307 -27.47 -74.38 8.45
C VAL A 307 -28.35 -74.61 9.71
N ARG A 308 -29.43 -73.82 9.84
CA ARG A 308 -30.81 -74.28 10.23
C ARG A 308 -31.93 -73.31 9.80
N ILE A 309 -33.13 -73.83 9.52
CA ILE A 309 -34.37 -73.13 9.10
C ILE A 309 -35.50 -73.39 10.11
N GLU A 310 -36.41 -72.40 10.32
CA GLU A 310 -37.84 -72.41 10.75
C GLU A 310 -38.15 -71.05 11.44
N LYS A 311 -39.34 -70.41 11.46
CA LYS A 311 -40.71 -70.62 10.91
C LYS A 311 -41.47 -69.26 10.95
N GLN A 312 -42.49 -69.04 10.12
CA GLN A 312 -43.56 -68.01 10.32
C GLN A 312 -44.69 -68.61 11.23
N PRO A 313 -45.75 -67.89 11.74
CA PRO A 313 -46.46 -66.71 11.13
C PRO A 313 -47.26 -65.70 12.04
N VAL A 314 -47.84 -64.65 11.38
CA VAL A 314 -49.23 -64.07 11.56
C VAL A 314 -49.64 -63.10 12.72
N ASP A 315 -50.54 -62.15 12.38
CA ASP A 315 -51.46 -61.27 13.18
C ASP A 315 -50.87 -60.13 14.08
N GLN A 316 -51.52 -58.95 14.36
CA GLN A 316 -52.63 -58.18 13.74
C GLN A 316 -52.74 -56.72 14.32
N VAL A 317 -53.35 -55.78 13.55
CA VAL A 317 -54.23 -54.63 13.98
C VAL A 317 -53.70 -53.33 14.65
N SER A 318 -54.04 -52.17 14.02
CA SER A 318 -54.25 -50.78 14.54
C SER A 318 -53.04 -49.96 15.06
N GLU A 319 -52.94 -48.62 15.02
CA GLU A 319 -53.86 -47.47 14.75
C GLU A 319 -53.14 -46.32 13.94
N PRO A 320 -53.79 -45.20 13.54
CA PRO A 320 -53.28 -44.29 12.49
C PRO A 320 -52.49 -43.07 12.98
N ILE A 321 -51.51 -42.60 12.18
CA ILE A 321 -50.87 -41.27 12.35
C ILE A 321 -50.70 -40.53 11.01
N SER A 322 -51.42 -39.41 10.94
CA SER A 322 -51.12 -38.09 10.33
C SER A 322 -50.21 -37.95 9.08
N GLU A 323 -50.67 -37.06 8.21
CA GLU A 323 -49.92 -36.35 7.17
C GLU A 323 -48.61 -35.73 7.66
N GLN A 324 -47.54 -35.81 6.84
CA GLN A 324 -46.81 -34.67 6.26
C GLN A 324 -45.54 -35.14 5.53
N LYS A 325 -45.49 -35.05 4.19
CA LYS A 325 -44.24 -35.27 3.43
C LYS A 325 -44.06 -34.32 2.23
N THR A 326 -44.26 -33.02 2.45
CA THR A 326 -44.07 -31.95 1.43
C THR A 326 -43.43 -30.68 2.03
N SER A 327 -42.28 -30.79 2.71
CA SER A 327 -41.66 -29.68 3.47
C SER A 327 -40.27 -29.21 3.01
N VAL A 328 -39.63 -29.85 2.00
CA VAL A 328 -38.28 -29.46 1.53
C VAL A 328 -38.30 -28.98 0.08
N LEU A 329 -38.77 -29.83 -0.86
CA LEU A 329 -38.82 -29.47 -2.28
C LEU A 329 -39.73 -28.27 -2.57
N SER A 330 -40.84 -28.11 -1.84
CA SER A 330 -41.69 -26.92 -1.96
C SER A 330 -41.00 -25.65 -1.47
N LYS A 331 -40.22 -25.71 -0.38
CA LYS A 331 -39.47 -24.55 0.13
C LYS A 331 -38.36 -24.12 -0.83
N ILE A 332 -37.67 -25.08 -1.45
CA ILE A 332 -36.68 -24.80 -2.51
C ILE A 332 -37.36 -24.15 -3.72
N PHE A 333 -38.51 -24.68 -4.16
CA PHE A 333 -39.28 -24.10 -5.26
C PHE A 333 -39.76 -22.66 -4.97
N TRP A 334 -40.33 -22.41 -3.78
CA TRP A 334 -40.75 -21.06 -3.37
C TRP A 334 -39.57 -20.09 -3.19
N SER A 335 -38.42 -20.57 -2.73
CA SER A 335 -37.19 -19.77 -2.64
C SER A 335 -36.69 -19.36 -4.03
N LEU A 336 -36.60 -20.29 -4.97
CA LEU A 336 -36.22 -20.00 -6.36
C LEU A 336 -37.23 -19.07 -7.07
N LEU A 337 -38.53 -19.26 -6.80
CA LEU A 337 -39.59 -18.40 -7.33
C LEU A 337 -39.47 -16.96 -6.82
N LEU A 338 -39.15 -16.75 -5.53
CA LEU A 338 -38.91 -15.42 -4.95
C LEU A 338 -37.68 -14.72 -5.57
N VAL A 339 -36.58 -15.45 -5.79
CA VAL A 339 -35.39 -14.89 -6.46
C VAL A 339 -35.72 -14.48 -7.89
N ALA A 340 -36.42 -15.34 -8.65
CA ALA A 340 -36.86 -15.02 -10.00
C ALA A 340 -37.78 -13.79 -10.06
N LEU A 341 -38.74 -13.67 -9.12
CA LEU A 341 -39.62 -12.50 -9.02
C LEU A 341 -38.84 -11.22 -8.68
N GLY A 342 -37.83 -11.31 -7.80
CA GLY A 342 -36.95 -10.18 -7.47
C GLY A 342 -36.15 -9.68 -8.66
N VAL A 343 -35.59 -10.58 -9.48
CA VAL A 343 -34.87 -10.23 -10.72
C VAL A 343 -35.80 -9.57 -11.74
N ILE A 344 -37.02 -10.11 -11.93
CA ILE A 344 -38.01 -9.51 -12.84
C ILE A 344 -38.42 -8.12 -12.36
N LEU A 345 -38.69 -7.95 -11.06
CA LEU A 345 -39.06 -6.66 -10.49
C LEU A 345 -37.93 -5.63 -10.61
N GLY A 346 -36.68 -6.04 -10.35
CA GLY A 346 -35.49 -5.20 -10.56
C GLY A 346 -35.32 -4.78 -12.02
N ALA A 347 -35.51 -5.69 -12.98
CA ALA A 347 -35.46 -5.38 -14.40
C ALA A 347 -36.56 -4.40 -14.84
N VAL A 348 -37.78 -4.53 -14.30
CA VAL A 348 -38.89 -3.60 -14.56
C VAL A 348 -38.60 -2.21 -13.98
N ILE A 349 -38.08 -2.13 -12.75
CA ILE A 349 -37.69 -0.85 -12.13
C ILE A 349 -36.56 -0.19 -12.93
N TYR A 350 -35.55 -0.94 -13.35
CA TYR A 350 -34.45 -0.46 -14.18
C TYR A 350 -34.93 0.04 -15.55
N HIS A 351 -35.85 -0.68 -16.19
CA HIS A 351 -36.47 -0.26 -17.45
C HIS A 351 -37.28 1.04 -17.29
N PHE A 352 -38.06 1.17 -16.20
CA PHE A 352 -38.77 2.42 -15.88
C PHE A 352 -37.81 3.57 -15.54
N ALA A 353 -36.67 3.32 -14.89
CA ALA A 353 -35.64 4.32 -14.69
C ALA A 353 -35.07 4.81 -16.03
N LEU A 354 -34.69 3.89 -16.93
CA LEU A 354 -34.23 4.23 -18.29
C LEU A 354 -35.25 5.08 -19.06
N LEU A 355 -36.55 4.73 -19.01
CA LEU A 355 -37.62 5.51 -19.63
C LEU A 355 -37.80 6.91 -18.99
N ARG A 356 -37.43 7.08 -17.72
CA ARG A 356 -37.54 8.35 -16.98
C ARG A 356 -36.31 9.25 -17.16
N TYR A 357 -35.14 8.68 -17.38
CA TYR A 357 -33.88 9.41 -17.64
C TYR A 357 -33.56 9.59 -19.13
N GLY A 358 -34.22 8.84 -20.04
CA GLY A 358 -34.05 8.93 -21.50
C GLY A 358 -34.57 10.21 -22.18
N LYS A 359 -34.87 11.28 -21.43
CA LYS A 359 -35.24 12.60 -21.94
C LYS A 359 -34.33 13.71 -21.42
N LEU A 360 -33.07 13.68 -21.87
CA LEU A 360 -32.34 14.91 -22.17
C LEU A 360 -32.08 14.95 -23.68
N GLU A 361 -32.84 15.80 -24.38
CA GLU A 361 -32.65 16.01 -25.82
C GLU A 361 -31.38 16.86 -26.04
N VAL A 362 -30.43 16.31 -26.79
CA VAL A 362 -29.22 17.02 -27.20
C VAL A 362 -29.59 17.99 -28.32
N ASN A 363 -29.72 19.27 -27.99
CA ASN A 363 -29.98 20.33 -28.97
C ASN A 363 -28.71 20.63 -29.81
N THR A 364 -28.56 19.93 -30.94
CA THR A 364 -27.60 20.30 -31.99
C THR A 364 -28.14 21.47 -32.81
N ALA A 365 -27.84 22.70 -32.40
CA ALA A 365 -28.08 23.89 -33.22
C ALA A 365 -26.90 24.14 -34.18
N ARG A 366 -27.23 24.47 -35.44
CA ARG A 366 -26.27 24.63 -36.54
C ARG A 366 -25.37 25.86 -36.39
N SER A 367 -24.20 25.75 -37.00
CA SER A 367 -23.38 26.86 -37.48
C SER A 367 -24.17 27.80 -38.40
N ASP A 368 -24.04 29.11 -38.20
CA ASP A 368 -23.98 30.14 -39.24
C ASP A 368 -23.54 31.47 -38.59
N LEU A 369 -22.32 31.93 -38.91
CA LEU A 369 -21.76 33.22 -38.48
C LEU A 369 -21.14 33.93 -39.70
N PRO A 370 -21.54 35.17 -40.02
CA PRO A 370 -20.96 35.94 -41.13
C PRO A 370 -19.55 36.47 -40.78
N PRO A 371 -18.73 36.84 -41.79
CA PRO A 371 -17.33 37.16 -41.60
C PRO A 371 -17.09 38.53 -40.93
N SER A 372 -15.91 38.61 -40.32
CA SER A 372 -15.31 39.71 -39.57
C SER A 372 -15.38 41.12 -40.19
N ASP A 373 -15.77 42.08 -39.37
CA ASP A 373 -15.30 43.47 -39.44
C ASP A 373 -14.40 43.77 -38.22
N LEU A 374 -13.15 44.16 -38.46
CA LEU A 374 -12.18 44.60 -37.46
C LEU A 374 -11.85 46.09 -37.66
N PRO A 375 -12.17 46.98 -36.70
CA PRO A 375 -11.56 48.31 -36.61
C PRO A 375 -10.25 48.26 -35.79
N PRO A 376 -9.38 49.27 -35.92
CA PRO A 376 -7.94 49.09 -35.71
C PRO A 376 -7.45 49.15 -34.26
N SER A 377 -6.26 48.60 -34.06
CA SER A 377 -5.47 48.70 -32.84
C SER A 377 -4.95 50.11 -32.62
N ASP A 378 -5.58 50.88 -31.74
CA ASP A 378 -4.95 51.97 -30.99
C ASP A 378 -5.83 52.38 -29.79
N MET A 379 -5.62 51.75 -28.64
CA MET A 379 -6.05 52.25 -27.32
C MET A 379 -4.96 51.94 -26.28
N PRO A 380 -4.70 52.86 -25.33
CA PRO A 380 -3.55 52.76 -24.42
C PRO A 380 -3.70 51.61 -23.43
N ARG A 381 -2.56 51.00 -23.03
CA ARG A 381 -2.53 50.00 -21.96
C ARG A 381 -3.09 50.62 -20.67
N PRO A 382 -4.11 50.02 -20.02
CA PRO A 382 -4.51 50.44 -18.69
C PRO A 382 -3.36 50.25 -17.70
N SER A 383 -3.19 51.21 -16.81
CA SER A 383 -2.39 51.05 -15.60
C SER A 383 -2.96 49.91 -14.74
N LEU A 384 -2.09 49.22 -14.00
CA LEU A 384 -2.47 48.28 -12.95
C LEU A 384 -3.13 49.06 -11.80
N GLU A 385 -4.42 49.35 -11.93
CA GLU A 385 -5.26 49.66 -10.78
C GLU A 385 -5.56 48.38 -10.02
N SER A 386 -5.52 48.49 -8.69
CA SER A 386 -5.80 47.39 -7.77
C SER A 386 -7.19 46.81 -8.03
N THR A 387 -7.26 45.54 -8.41
CA THR A 387 -8.53 44.83 -8.53
C THR A 387 -9.25 44.84 -7.18
N GLU A 388 -10.41 45.49 -7.14
CA GLU A 388 -11.36 45.29 -6.04
C GLU A 388 -11.67 43.79 -5.91
N LYS A 389 -11.86 43.35 -4.66
CA LYS A 389 -12.21 41.95 -4.37
C LYS A 389 -13.49 41.60 -5.12
N VAL A 390 -13.40 40.61 -6.01
CA VAL A 390 -14.57 39.85 -6.43
C VAL A 390 -15.09 39.12 -5.20
N GLU A 391 -16.16 39.62 -4.58
CA GLU A 391 -16.88 38.90 -3.54
C GLU A 391 -17.59 37.70 -4.16
N ILE A 392 -16.91 36.55 -4.14
CA ILE A 392 -17.51 35.25 -4.43
C ILE A 392 -18.62 35.02 -3.37
N PRO A 393 -19.85 34.67 -3.77
CA PRO A 393 -20.93 34.45 -2.82
C PRO A 393 -20.54 33.37 -1.79
N ASN A 394 -20.74 33.71 -0.52
CA ASN A 394 -20.19 33.02 0.64
C ASN A 394 -20.73 31.58 0.76
N ILE A 395 -19.95 30.59 0.28
CA ILE A 395 -20.15 29.18 0.63
C ILE A 395 -19.51 28.96 2.00
N GLU A 396 -20.34 28.80 3.03
CA GLU A 396 -19.99 28.93 4.45
C GLU A 396 -19.15 27.76 5.04
N TYR A 397 -18.34 27.09 4.21
CA TYR A 397 -17.52 25.91 4.56
C TYR A 397 -16.02 26.21 4.77
N VAL A 398 -15.53 27.41 4.39
CA VAL A 398 -14.09 27.65 4.21
C VAL A 398 -13.38 28.19 5.47
N SER A 399 -14.09 28.91 6.36
CA SER A 399 -13.42 29.67 7.43
C SER A 399 -12.82 28.81 8.56
N PHE A 400 -13.39 27.66 8.89
CA PHE A 400 -12.90 26.83 10.01
C PHE A 400 -11.56 26.15 9.66
N GLU A 401 -11.47 25.54 8.49
CA GLU A 401 -10.26 24.85 8.03
C GLU A 401 -9.11 25.84 7.74
N ASP A 402 -9.39 27.00 7.15
CA ASP A 402 -8.38 28.06 7.00
C ASP A 402 -7.89 28.60 8.35
N ASN A 403 -8.79 28.78 9.32
CA ASN A 403 -8.38 29.15 10.67
C ASN A 403 -7.54 28.05 11.34
N ARG A 404 -7.88 26.76 11.16
CA ARG A 404 -7.08 25.62 11.66
C ARG A 404 -5.67 25.63 11.04
N ARG A 405 -5.56 25.86 9.73
CA ARG A 405 -4.27 26.00 9.02
C ARG A 405 -3.46 27.20 9.50
N ASN A 406 -4.12 28.31 9.84
CA ASN A 406 -3.46 29.48 10.42
C ASN A 406 -2.94 29.22 11.84
N VAL A 407 -3.69 28.46 12.66
CA VAL A 407 -3.21 27.96 13.96
C VAL A 407 -2.01 27.03 13.81
N ASP A 408 -2.03 26.12 12.83
CA ASP A 408 -0.93 25.18 12.58
C ASP A 408 0.36 25.90 12.14
N LYS A 409 0.23 26.98 11.36
CA LYS A 409 1.35 27.84 10.91
C LYS A 409 1.98 28.67 12.02
N ASP A 410 1.17 29.39 12.81
CA ASP A 410 1.68 30.20 13.92
C ASP A 410 0.72 30.18 15.13
N PRO A 411 0.86 29.16 16.01
CA PRO A 411 -0.02 29.00 17.16
C PRO A 411 0.24 30.05 18.24
N ASN A 412 1.45 30.61 18.34
CA ASN A 412 1.74 31.68 19.29
C ASN A 412 1.02 32.97 18.88
N ARG A 413 1.09 33.32 17.59
CA ARG A 413 0.38 34.48 17.05
C ARG A 413 -1.12 34.36 17.19
N TYR A 414 -1.69 33.17 17.02
CA TYR A 414 -3.11 32.94 17.26
C TYR A 414 -3.50 33.17 18.74
N ILE A 415 -2.70 32.68 19.70
CA ILE A 415 -2.92 32.94 21.14
C ILE A 415 -2.85 34.43 21.47
N GLU A 416 -1.93 35.18 20.86
CA GLU A 416 -1.85 36.65 21.04
C GLU A 416 -3.08 37.38 20.48
N LEU A 417 -3.48 37.04 19.25
CA LEU A 417 -4.59 37.70 18.55
C LEU A 417 -5.95 37.39 19.19
N SER A 418 -6.18 36.12 19.58
CA SER A 418 -7.37 35.71 20.35
C SER A 418 -7.38 36.25 21.77
N ARG A 419 -6.23 36.68 22.32
CA ARG A 419 -6.03 37.06 23.74
C ARG A 419 -6.47 35.98 24.73
N GLY A 420 -6.52 34.72 24.29
CA GLY A 420 -7.09 33.60 25.06
C GLY A 420 -8.61 33.65 25.23
N GLN A 421 -9.31 34.47 24.44
CA GLN A 421 -10.77 34.53 24.38
C GLN A 421 -11.28 33.58 23.28
N ALA A 422 -12.34 32.84 23.59
CA ALA A 422 -13.04 31.94 22.69
C ALA A 422 -14.52 31.92 23.10
N GLU A 423 -15.43 31.90 22.12
CA GLU A 423 -16.88 32.01 22.36
C GLU A 423 -17.65 30.84 21.73
N THR A 424 -17.26 30.41 20.53
CA THR A 424 -17.85 29.25 19.83
C THR A 424 -17.07 27.96 20.12
N PRO A 425 -17.68 26.76 19.98
CA PRO A 425 -16.94 25.51 20.14
C PRO A 425 -15.81 25.36 19.10
N GLU A 426 -15.95 25.95 17.91
CA GLU A 426 -14.87 26.11 16.94
C GLU A 426 -13.68 26.94 17.50
N ASP A 427 -13.94 28.10 18.12
CA ASP A 427 -12.88 28.92 18.73
C ASP A 427 -12.19 28.20 19.89
N PHE A 428 -12.95 27.50 20.73
CA PHE A 428 -12.40 26.71 21.83
C PHE A 428 -11.50 25.58 21.34
N TYR A 429 -11.86 24.92 20.23
CA TYR A 429 -11.00 23.93 19.59
C TYR A 429 -9.72 24.57 19.01
N LEU A 430 -9.83 25.66 18.25
CA LEU A 430 -8.69 26.34 17.65
C LEU A 430 -7.70 26.85 18.71
N LEU A 431 -8.21 27.41 19.81
CA LEU A 431 -7.43 27.84 20.96
C LEU A 431 -6.77 26.64 21.68
N GLY A 432 -7.49 25.54 21.85
CA GLY A 432 -6.95 24.29 22.39
C GLY A 432 -5.82 23.70 21.55
N ARG A 433 -5.98 23.73 20.22
CA ARG A 433 -4.97 23.31 19.25
C ARG A 433 -3.74 24.21 19.31
N ALA A 434 -3.91 25.52 19.41
CA ALA A 434 -2.80 26.46 19.57
C ALA A 434 -2.02 26.22 20.87
N TYR A 435 -2.71 25.96 21.99
CA TYR A 435 -2.06 25.59 23.25
C TYR A 435 -1.36 24.23 23.17
N PHE A 436 -1.98 23.23 22.54
CA PHE A 436 -1.39 21.92 22.32
C PHE A 436 -0.07 22.00 21.54
N LEU A 437 -0.09 22.72 20.40
CA LEU A 437 1.07 22.90 19.52
C LEU A 437 2.21 23.73 20.14
N THR A 438 1.94 24.47 21.22
CA THR A 438 2.91 25.28 21.99
C THR A 438 3.30 24.64 23.33
N GLY A 439 2.93 23.38 23.57
CA GLY A 439 3.30 22.62 24.77
C GLY A 439 2.50 22.97 26.03
N LYS A 440 1.45 23.79 25.92
CA LYS A 440 0.59 24.26 27.03
C LYS A 440 -0.56 23.27 27.26
N TYR A 441 -0.21 22.02 27.57
CA TYR A 441 -1.14 20.88 27.55
C TYR A 441 -2.32 20.99 28.54
N LEU A 442 -2.15 21.64 29.69
CA LEU A 442 -3.23 21.84 30.64
C LEU A 442 -4.30 22.79 30.07
N GLN A 443 -3.84 23.91 29.50
CA GLN A 443 -4.70 24.89 28.82
C GLN A 443 -5.35 24.29 27.55
N ALA A 444 -4.62 23.43 26.83
CA ALA A 444 -5.17 22.68 25.70
C ALA A 444 -6.33 21.78 26.12
N LYS A 445 -6.17 21.01 27.22
CA LYS A 445 -7.24 20.17 27.76
C LYS A 445 -8.47 20.99 28.14
N GLU A 446 -8.28 22.07 28.89
CA GLU A 446 -9.39 22.93 29.32
C GLU A 446 -10.17 23.52 28.14
N ALA A 447 -9.47 23.90 27.06
CA ALA A 447 -10.09 24.43 25.85
C ALA A 447 -10.83 23.33 25.05
N PHE A 448 -10.24 22.15 24.88
CA PHE A 448 -10.89 21.02 24.20
C PHE A 448 -12.14 20.52 24.96
N GLU A 449 -12.13 20.45 26.30
CA GLU A 449 -13.33 20.11 27.08
C GLU A 449 -14.42 21.20 26.97
N LYS A 450 -14.05 22.49 26.87
CA LYS A 450 -15.00 23.60 26.64
C LYS A 450 -15.61 23.57 25.24
N ALA A 451 -14.87 23.10 24.23
CA ALA A 451 -15.40 22.88 22.89
C ALA A 451 -16.37 21.69 22.88
N LYS A 452 -15.96 20.56 23.46
CA LYS A 452 -16.74 19.31 23.55
C LYS A 452 -18.06 19.47 24.31
N THR A 453 -18.07 20.27 25.38
CA THR A 453 -19.30 20.58 26.16
C THR A 453 -20.26 21.55 25.45
N GLN A 454 -19.86 22.15 24.31
CA GLN A 454 -20.67 23.07 23.52
C GLN A 454 -20.86 22.61 22.06
N LEU A 455 -20.54 21.35 21.78
CA LEU A 455 -20.56 20.73 20.45
C LEU A 455 -21.98 20.63 19.84
N ASP A 456 -23.01 20.76 20.67
CA ASP A 456 -24.41 20.94 20.28
C ASP A 456 -24.65 22.27 19.54
N LYS A 457 -23.85 23.30 19.83
CA LYS A 457 -23.92 24.66 19.24
C LYS A 457 -23.00 24.86 18.04
N ALA A 458 -22.16 23.87 17.70
CA ALA A 458 -21.24 23.96 16.57
C ALA A 458 -22.02 24.13 15.25
N LYS A 459 -21.43 24.80 14.25
CA LYS A 459 -22.04 24.84 12.93
C LYS A 459 -22.17 23.41 12.40
N GLN A 460 -23.35 23.04 11.89
CA GLN A 460 -23.63 21.68 11.36
C GLN A 460 -22.59 21.24 10.32
N VAL A 461 -22.10 22.21 9.55
CA VAL A 461 -20.99 22.16 8.60
C VAL A 461 -19.68 21.65 9.21
N ASN A 462 -19.28 22.20 10.36
CA ASN A 462 -18.01 21.90 11.02
C ASN A 462 -18.10 20.70 11.97
N LYS A 463 -19.31 20.37 12.44
CA LYS A 463 -19.54 19.46 13.56
C LYS A 463 -18.87 18.08 13.42
N PRO A 464 -18.92 17.37 12.28
CA PRO A 464 -18.26 16.06 12.15
C PRO A 464 -16.73 16.14 12.26
N THR A 465 -16.13 17.17 11.66
CA THR A 465 -14.68 17.44 11.75
C THR A 465 -14.29 17.80 13.18
N LEU A 466 -15.07 18.68 13.81
CA LEU A 466 -14.86 19.14 15.18
C LEU A 466 -14.99 17.99 16.21
N GLU A 467 -15.95 17.09 16.03
CA GLU A 467 -16.10 15.86 16.83
C GLU A 467 -14.85 14.98 16.77
N THR A 468 -14.36 14.72 15.55
CA THR A 468 -13.19 13.86 15.29
C THR A 468 -11.90 14.47 15.85
N GLU A 469 -11.64 15.74 15.54
CA GLU A 469 -10.45 16.47 15.98
C GLU A 469 -10.42 16.70 17.50
N LEU A 470 -11.58 16.87 18.16
CA LEU A 470 -11.63 16.94 19.63
C LEU A 470 -11.34 15.59 20.29
N ALA A 471 -11.78 14.47 19.70
CA ALA A 471 -11.45 13.13 20.20
C ALA A 471 -9.94 12.88 20.12
N ILE A 472 -9.32 13.19 18.98
CA ILE A 472 -7.87 13.08 18.76
C ILE A 472 -7.10 14.00 19.72
N GLY A 473 -7.48 15.28 19.79
CA GLY A 473 -6.83 16.28 20.63
C GLY A 473 -6.86 15.92 22.12
N LEU A 474 -8.00 15.44 22.63
CA LEU A 474 -8.12 14.97 24.00
C LEU A 474 -7.29 13.70 24.24
N ALA A 475 -7.36 12.70 23.36
CA ALA A 475 -6.61 11.45 23.51
C ALA A 475 -5.08 11.69 23.61
N ILE A 476 -4.53 12.58 22.77
CA ILE A 476 -3.11 12.93 22.79
C ILE A 476 -2.76 13.79 24.02
N VAL A 477 -3.63 14.73 24.41
CA VAL A 477 -3.40 15.56 25.60
C VAL A 477 -3.50 14.74 26.90
N GLU A 478 -4.33 13.71 26.97
CA GLU A 478 -4.46 12.86 28.16
C GLU A 478 -3.39 11.77 28.27
N ASN A 479 -2.90 11.23 27.14
CA ASN A 479 -1.90 10.16 27.12
C ASN A 479 -0.47 10.70 26.92
N ALA A 480 0.37 10.58 27.96
CA ALA A 480 1.75 11.05 27.92
C ALA A 480 2.66 10.34 26.88
N ILE A 481 2.32 9.13 26.45
CA ILE A 481 3.05 8.38 25.41
C ILE A 481 2.63 8.91 24.04
N ALA A 482 1.33 8.98 23.75
CA ALA A 482 0.80 9.55 22.49
C ALA A 482 1.28 10.99 22.28
N ARG A 483 1.35 11.77 23.37
CA ARG A 483 1.90 13.14 23.37
C ARG A 483 3.38 13.17 22.94
N ARG A 484 4.20 12.25 23.44
CA ARG A 484 5.62 12.16 23.09
C ARG A 484 5.78 11.81 21.61
N GLU A 485 4.99 10.87 21.13
CA GLU A 485 5.03 10.42 19.73
C GLU A 485 4.62 11.54 18.77
N PHE A 486 3.53 12.25 19.07
CA PHE A 486 3.12 13.43 18.30
C PHE A 486 4.20 14.53 18.25
N ILE A 487 4.90 14.78 19.36
CA ILE A 487 6.02 15.75 19.40
C ILE A 487 7.17 15.29 18.51
N ASN A 488 7.53 13.99 18.54
CA ASN A 488 8.58 13.42 17.71
C ASN A 488 8.25 13.59 16.22
N GLN A 489 7.05 13.18 15.79
CA GLN A 489 6.58 13.31 14.41
C GLN A 489 6.57 14.78 13.94
N LYS A 490 6.10 15.71 14.77
CA LYS A 490 6.14 17.16 14.45
C LYS A 490 7.57 17.71 14.39
N SER A 491 8.48 17.24 15.24
CA SER A 491 9.90 17.64 15.23
C SER A 491 10.60 17.18 13.95
N LEU A 492 10.29 15.98 13.47
CA LEU A 492 10.77 15.47 12.18
C LEU A 492 10.26 16.34 11.01
N MET A 493 8.95 16.64 10.98
CA MET A 493 8.36 17.50 9.95
C MET A 493 8.93 18.93 9.92
N THR A 494 9.13 19.56 11.08
CA THR A 494 9.69 20.93 11.17
C THR A 494 11.21 21.00 11.04
N GLY A 495 11.92 19.89 11.29
CA GLY A 495 13.35 19.77 11.00
C GLY A 495 13.64 19.89 9.50
N ILE A 496 12.79 19.26 8.67
CA ILE A 496 12.88 19.28 7.20
C ILE A 496 12.68 20.71 6.66
N SER A 497 11.69 21.46 7.16
CA SER A 497 11.45 22.85 6.68
C SER A 497 12.56 23.84 7.05
N ASN A 498 13.33 23.57 8.11
CA ASN A 498 14.43 24.46 8.54
C ASN A 498 15.75 24.17 7.82
N SER A 499 15.91 23.04 7.14
CA SER A 499 17.05 22.81 6.24
C SER A 499 16.96 23.62 4.92
N GLU A 500 15.76 23.99 4.48
CA GLU A 500 15.56 24.72 3.21
C GLU A 500 15.80 26.24 3.32
N SER A 501 15.79 26.81 4.53
CA SER A 501 15.91 28.27 4.74
C SER A 501 17.35 28.79 4.89
N ASN A 502 18.36 27.91 4.83
CA ASN A 502 19.78 28.25 5.09
C ASN A 502 20.70 28.12 3.85
N VAL A 503 20.18 28.35 2.65
CA VAL A 503 20.99 28.37 1.41
C VAL A 503 21.07 29.77 0.78
N SER A 504 22.28 30.33 0.85
CA SER A 504 22.83 31.42 0.03
C SER A 504 22.33 32.86 0.25
N THR A 505 23.12 33.62 1.02
CA THR A 505 23.50 35.00 0.66
C THR A 505 25.03 35.15 0.77
N GLN A 506 25.76 34.66 -0.23
CA GLN A 506 27.14 35.08 -0.47
C GLN A 506 27.22 36.02 -1.66
N VAL A 507 27.60 37.27 -1.38
CA VAL A 507 27.81 38.32 -2.38
C VAL A 507 29.19 38.14 -3.03
N PRO A 508 29.31 38.11 -4.37
CA PRO A 508 30.61 38.06 -5.02
C PRO A 508 31.31 39.43 -4.93
N ARG A 509 32.54 39.44 -4.40
CA ARG A 509 33.46 40.57 -4.60
C ARG A 509 34.08 40.46 -5.99
N ASN A 510 33.69 41.35 -6.91
CA ASN A 510 34.54 41.68 -8.05
C ASN A 510 35.38 42.92 -7.72
N GLY A 511 36.66 42.84 -8.04
CA GLY A 511 37.56 43.99 -8.07
C GLY A 511 38.16 44.15 -9.46
N GLN A 512 38.50 45.39 -9.80
CA GLN A 512 38.84 45.92 -11.13
C GLN A 512 37.61 46.19 -12.02
#